data_AF-A0A0N4YX38-F1
#
_entry.id   AF-A0A0N4YX38-F1
#
_cell.length_a   1.000
_cell.length_b   1.000
_cell.length_c   1.000
_cell.angle_alpha   90.00
_cell.angle_beta   90.00
_cell.angle_gamma   90.00
#
_symmetry.space_group_name_H-M   'P 1'
#
loop_
_entity.id
_entity.type
_entity.pdbx_description
1 polymer ?
#
loop_
_entity_poly.entity_id
_entity_poly.type
_entity_poly.pdbx_seq_one_letter_code
_entity_poly.pdbx_strand_id
1 'polypeptide(L)'
;MTSRRVISRESRQCSQIRPFLYVGGLAALSPRTLARFCTTVNLIPGFRISAPNHMKVLHIPLLDDESTELTPFFTTVFKVSGSYSNTITISHF
;
A
#
# COMPACT_ATOMS: atom_id res chain seq x y z
N MET A 1 -25.00 13.68 -11.81
CA MET A 1 -24.95 12.22 -11.61
C MET A 1 -23.54 11.81 -11.20
N THR A 2 -23.22 11.84 -9.91
CA THR A 2 -21.96 11.27 -9.40
C THR A 2 -22.15 9.78 -9.22
N SER A 3 -21.60 8.98 -10.14
CA SER A 3 -21.69 7.52 -10.09
C SER A 3 -21.17 7.02 -8.74
N ARG A 4 -22.02 6.28 -8.02
CA ARG A 4 -21.68 5.59 -6.77
C ARG A 4 -20.72 4.47 -7.17
N ARG A 5 -19.42 4.76 -7.21
CA ARG A 5 -18.37 3.77 -7.49
C ARG A 5 -18.56 2.65 -6.48
N VAL A 6 -19.13 1.54 -6.94
CA VAL A 6 -19.26 0.33 -6.14
C VAL A 6 -17.82 -0.10 -5.84
N ILE A 7 -17.39 0.17 -4.62
CA ILE A 7 -16.13 -0.32 -4.04
C ILE A 7 -16.31 -1.85 -4.04
N SER A 8 -15.80 -2.52 -5.08
CA SER A 8 -16.16 -3.90 -5.42
C SER A 8 -15.60 -4.86 -4.38
N ARG A 9 -16.44 -5.48 -3.54
CA ARG A 9 -16.20 -6.43 -2.43
C ARG A 9 -14.81 -7.10 -2.22
N GLU A 10 -13.98 -7.39 -3.24
CA GLU A 10 -12.51 -7.61 -3.09
C GLU A 10 -11.80 -6.42 -2.41
N SER A 11 -12.39 -5.25 -2.56
CA SER A 11 -12.11 -3.96 -1.95
C SER A 11 -12.21 -3.90 -0.43
N ARG A 12 -12.59 -5.00 0.23
CA ARG A 12 -12.49 -5.09 1.69
C ARG A 12 -11.04 -5.17 2.16
N GLN A 13 -10.12 -5.58 1.28
CA GLN A 13 -8.73 -5.74 1.63
C GLN A 13 -7.88 -4.57 1.14
N CYS A 14 -8.15 -4.05 -0.06
CA CYS A 14 -7.41 -2.92 -0.65
C CYS A 14 -8.34 -1.92 -1.34
N SER A 15 -8.14 -0.63 -1.08
CA SER A 15 -8.81 0.48 -1.76
C SER A 15 -7.91 1.04 -2.86
N GLN A 16 -8.44 1.15 -4.08
CA GLN A 16 -7.73 1.81 -5.18
C GLN A 16 -7.83 3.33 -5.05
N ILE A 17 -6.68 4.01 -5.05
CA ILE A 17 -6.61 5.48 -4.95
C ILE A 17 -6.50 6.11 -6.35
N ARG A 18 -5.69 5.50 -7.23
CA ARG A 18 -5.49 5.89 -8.64
C ARG A 18 -5.06 4.67 -9.46
N PRO A 19 -4.97 4.75 -10.80
CA PRO A 19 -4.41 3.65 -11.59
C PRO A 19 -3.05 3.21 -11.03
N PHE A 20 -2.91 1.90 -10.82
CA PHE A 20 -1.71 1.23 -10.28
C PHE A 20 -1.31 1.59 -8.83
N LEU A 21 -2.14 2.31 -8.07
CA LEU A 21 -1.89 2.65 -6.67
C LEU A 21 -3.06 2.28 -5.77
N TYR A 22 -2.74 1.49 -4.76
CA TYR A 22 -3.70 0.91 -3.82
C TYR A 22 -3.24 1.13 -2.38
N VAL A 23 -4.19 1.19 -1.46
CA VAL A 23 -3.96 1.28 -0.02
C VAL A 23 -4.73 0.14 0.65
N GLY A 24 -4.12 -0.58 1.57
CA GLY A 24 -4.77 -1.67 2.30
C GLY A 24 -4.27 -1.77 3.73
N GLY A 25 -5.08 -2.38 4.59
CA GLY A 25 -4.71 -2.74 5.95
C GLY A 25 -4.05 -4.12 6.01
N LEU A 26 -3.90 -4.67 7.21
CA LEU A 26 -3.35 -6.03 7.41
C LEU A 26 -4.12 -7.12 6.64
N ALA A 27 -5.43 -6.93 6.41
CA ALA A 27 -6.25 -7.86 5.63
C ALA A 27 -5.80 -7.98 4.16
N ALA A 28 -5.05 -7.00 3.64
CA ALA A 28 -4.47 -7.01 2.29
C ALA A 28 -3.27 -7.95 2.13
N LEU A 29 -2.69 -8.43 3.22
CA LEU A 29 -1.46 -9.21 3.21
C LEU A 29 -1.65 -10.67 2.81
N SER A 30 -2.87 -11.05 2.39
CA SER A 30 -3.09 -12.40 1.88
C SER A 30 -2.20 -12.65 0.65
N PRO A 31 -1.56 -13.83 0.52
CA PRO A 31 -0.69 -14.14 -0.62
C PRO A 31 -1.40 -13.94 -1.98
N ARG A 32 -2.70 -14.23 -2.02
CA ARG A 32 -3.55 -14.04 -3.22
C ARG A 32 -3.65 -12.56 -3.61
N THR A 33 -3.75 -11.68 -2.62
CA THR A 33 -3.85 -10.23 -2.84
C THR A 33 -2.49 -9.67 -3.24
N LEU A 34 -1.43 -10.04 -2.52
CA LEU A 34 -0.06 -9.58 -2.80
C LEU A 34 0.46 -10.01 -4.17
N ALA A 35 0.05 -11.18 -4.68
CA ALA A 35 0.45 -11.68 -6.00
C ALA A 35 0.04 -10.79 -7.19
N ARG A 36 -0.84 -9.80 -6.98
CA ARG A 36 -1.30 -8.83 -7.99
C ARG A 36 -0.41 -7.58 -8.05
N PHE A 37 0.49 -7.42 -7.08
CA PHE A 37 1.31 -6.23 -6.90
C PHE A 37 2.78 -6.55 -7.13
N CYS A 38 3.48 -5.60 -7.73
CA CYS A 38 4.91 -5.70 -7.95
C CYS A 38 5.69 -5.00 -6.83
N THR A 39 5.04 -4.08 -6.11
CA THR A 39 5.66 -3.34 -5.01
C THR A 39 4.69 -3.21 -3.83
N THR A 40 5.20 -3.39 -2.60
CA THR A 40 4.52 -2.93 -1.39
C THR A 40 5.35 -1.90 -0.64
N VAL A 41 4.66 -0.94 -0.04
CA VAL A 41 5.21 -0.02 0.95
C VAL A 41 4.62 -0.40 2.30
N ASN A 42 5.44 -1.00 3.17
CA ASN A 42 5.06 -1.29 4.54
C ASN A 42 5.29 -0.05 5.41
N LEU A 43 4.23 0.52 5.94
CA LEU A 43 4.31 1.64 6.87
C LEU A 43 4.37 1.20 8.34
N ILE A 44 4.14 -0.08 8.63
CA ILE A 44 3.99 -0.59 9.99
C ILE A 44 5.38 -0.86 10.63
N PRO A 45 5.74 -0.16 11.71
CA PRO A 45 7.00 -0.39 12.43
C PRO A 45 7.09 -1.83 12.97
N GLY A 46 8.24 -2.46 12.79
CA GLY A 46 8.51 -3.82 13.30
C GLY A 46 7.77 -4.96 12.57
N PHE A 47 6.85 -4.65 11.65
CA PHE A 47 6.11 -5.66 10.91
C PHE A 47 6.88 -6.17 9.69
N ARG A 48 6.96 -7.50 9.53
CA ARG A 48 7.61 -8.14 8.40
C ARG A 48 6.56 -8.74 7.47
N ILE A 49 6.48 -8.21 6.26
CA ILE A 49 5.60 -8.76 5.22
C ILE A 49 6.29 -10.01 4.63
N SER A 50 5.57 -11.13 4.61
CA SER A 50 5.94 -12.28 3.77
C SER A 50 5.50 -11.99 2.34
N ALA A 51 6.42 -11.48 1.52
CA ALA A 51 6.14 -11.06 0.15
C ALA A 51 6.52 -12.15 -0.87
N PRO A 52 5.78 -12.28 -1.98
CA PRO A 52 6.19 -13.10 -3.12
C PRO A 52 7.57 -12.70 -3.68
N ASN A 53 8.32 -13.64 -4.25
CA ASN A 53 9.68 -13.41 -4.76
C ASN A 53 9.80 -12.31 -5.84
N HIS A 54 8.74 -12.08 -6.61
CA HIS A 54 8.72 -11.06 -7.67
C HIS A 54 8.45 -9.65 -7.14
N MET A 55 8.18 -9.52 -5.84
CA MET A 55 7.61 -8.33 -5.25
C MET A 55 8.66 -7.56 -4.46
N LYS A 56 8.78 -6.26 -4.76
CA LYS A 56 9.66 -5.35 -4.02
C LYS A 56 8.97 -4.90 -2.73
N VAL A 57 9.65 -5.03 -1.60
CA VAL A 57 9.15 -4.55 -0.30
C VAL A 57 9.97 -3.33 0.11
N LEU A 58 9.29 -2.20 0.30
CA LEU A 58 9.86 -1.00 0.89
C LEU A 58 9.34 -0.84 2.31
N HIS A 59 10.25 -0.75 3.27
CA HIS A 59 9.90 -0.51 4.67
C HIS A 59 10.11 0.97 5.00
N ILE A 60 9.02 1.65 5.35
CA ILE A 60 9.03 3.02 5.86
C ILE A 60 8.29 3.00 7.20
N PRO A 61 8.95 2.61 8.30
CA PRO A 61 8.28 2.51 9.59
C PRO A 61 7.80 3.90 10.04
N LEU A 62 6.50 4.10 10.09
CA LEU A 62 5.86 5.32 10.56
C LEU A 62 5.04 5.00 11.81
N LEU A 63 5.21 5.81 12.84
CA LEU A 63 4.31 5.79 13.99
C LEU A 63 2.99 6.44 13.56
N ASP A 64 1.89 5.86 14.00
CA ASP A 64 0.57 6.47 13.81
C ASP A 64 0.33 7.49 14.93
N ASP A 65 1.05 8.61 14.84
CA ASP A 65 1.01 9.70 15.81
C ASP A 65 1.04 11.05 15.09
N GLU A 66 0.35 12.04 15.65
CA GLU A 66 0.22 13.39 15.10
C GLU A 66 1.58 14.11 15.00
N SER A 67 2.56 13.73 15.83
CA SER A 67 3.91 14.31 15.78
C SER A 67 4.79 13.74 14.66
N THR A 68 4.32 12.71 13.94
CA THR A 68 5.12 12.02 12.92
C THR A 68 5.30 12.90 11.69
N GLU A 69 6.54 13.31 11.42
CA GLU A 69 6.87 14.09 10.23
C GLU A 69 6.86 13.22 8.96
N LEU A 70 5.90 13.44 8.07
CA LEU A 70 5.74 12.67 6.83
C LEU A 70 6.55 13.22 5.64
N THR A 71 6.93 14.50 5.70
CA THR A 71 7.62 15.24 4.63
C THR A 71 8.83 14.51 4.04
N PRO A 72 9.73 13.90 4.85
CA PRO A 72 10.91 13.21 4.31
C PRO A 72 10.57 12.01 3.42
N PHE A 73 9.41 11.38 3.64
CA PHE A 73 9.03 10.13 2.99
C PHE A 73 8.28 10.34 1.68
N PHE A 74 7.74 11.53 1.44
CA PHE A 74 6.99 11.84 0.22
C PHE A 74 7.83 11.58 -1.03
N THR A 75 9.06 12.07 -1.09
CA THR A 75 9.92 11.87 -2.27
C THR A 75 10.20 10.39 -2.56
N THR A 76 10.39 9.60 -1.52
CA THR A 76 10.61 8.15 -1.61
C THR A 76 9.36 7.43 -2.12
N VAL A 77 8.20 7.72 -1.53
CA VAL A 77 6.92 7.11 -1.94
C VAL A 77 6.55 7.52 -3.37
N PHE A 78 6.78 8.78 -3.76
CA PHE A 78 6.54 9.26 -5.11
C PHE A 78 7.43 8.59 -6.16
N LYS A 79 8.73 8.42 -5.88
CA LYS A 79 9.65 7.73 -6.79
C LYS A 79 9.24 6.28 -7.03
N VAL A 80 8.81 5.60 -5.98
CA VAL A 80 8.40 4.19 -6.04
C VAL A 80 7.07 4.03 -6.79
N SER A 81 6.11 4.92 -6.51
CA SER A 81 4.79 4.92 -7.15
C SER A 81 4.80 5.45 -8.60
N GLY A 82 5.85 6.19 -8.99
CA GLY A 82 5.98 6.80 -10.32
C GLY A 82 6.40 5.84 -11.43
N SER A 83 6.89 4.63 -11.11
CA SER A 83 7.47 3.70 -12.10
C SER A 83 6.44 2.82 -12.85
N TYR A 84 5.18 3.25 -13.02
CA TYR A 84 4.11 2.46 -13.67
C TYR A 84 3.90 1.04 -13.10
N SER A 85 4.34 0.80 -11.87
CA SER A 85 4.31 -0.51 -11.22
C SER A 85 3.10 -0.60 -10.28
N ASN A 86 2.37 -1.72 -10.31
CA ASN A 86 1.25 -1.97 -9.39
C ASN A 86 1.76 -1.95 -7.94
N THR A 87 1.39 -0.90 -7.21
CA THR A 87 1.89 -0.59 -5.87
C THR A 87 0.75 -0.64 -4.85
N ILE A 88 1.00 -1.33 -3.73
CA ILE A 88 0.12 -1.33 -2.57
C ILE A 88 0.83 -0.73 -1.35
N THR A 89 0.18 0.19 -0.65
CA THR A 89 0.65 0.71 0.64
C THR A 89 -0.09 0.00 1.77
N ILE A 90 0.65 -0.52 2.74
CA ILE A 90 0.11 -1.21 3.91
C ILE A 90 0.25 -0.31 5.14
N SER A 91 -0.88 -0.03 5.80
CA SER A 91 -0.96 0.79 7.02
C SER A 91 -1.85 0.13 8.08
N HIS A 92 -1.91 0.72 9.28
CA HIS A 92 -2.64 0.20 10.44
C HIS A 92 -4.19 0.30 10.36
N PHE A 93 -4.74 0.90 9.30
CA PHE A 93 -6.17 1.21 9.17
C PHE A 93 -7.03 0.02 8.71
#